data_AF-A0A4R5VG68-F1
#
_entry.id   AF-A0A4R5VG68-F1
#
_cell.length_a   1.000
_cell.length_b   1.000
_cell.length_c   1.000
_cell.angle_alpha   90.00
_cell.angle_beta   90.00
_cell.angle_gamma   90.00
#
_symmetry.space_group_name_H-M   'P 1'
#
loop_
_entity.id
_entity.type
_entity.pdbx_description
1 polymer ?
#
loop_
_entity_poly.entity_id
_entity_poly.type
_entity_poly.pdbx_seq_one_letter_code
_entity_poly.pdbx_strand_id
1 'polypeptide(L)'
;MAVHDTPRPFTPDSLAARWDCSAETVRQLVHRRELRGFRVGRMIRIPADAAEEYECQTSQSDACAAASASTGQILRRESESVISLRHAPERRQRPKAATDT
;
A
#
# COMPACT_ATOMS: atom_id res chain seq x y z
N MET A 1 16.97 36.13 -4.33
CA MET A 1 16.07 35.21 -5.06
C MET A 1 16.55 33.81 -4.76
N ALA A 2 15.84 33.07 -3.91
CA ALA A 2 16.17 31.67 -3.68
C ALA A 2 15.88 30.93 -4.99
N VAL A 3 16.92 30.50 -5.70
CA VAL A 3 16.76 29.48 -6.72
C VAL A 3 16.33 28.24 -5.95
N HIS A 4 15.03 27.94 -5.97
CA HIS A 4 14.58 26.63 -5.53
C HIS A 4 15.21 25.65 -6.51
N ASP A 5 16.26 24.96 -6.08
CA ASP A 5 16.89 23.89 -6.84
C ASP A 5 15.85 22.77 -6.92
N THR A 6 14.97 22.85 -7.91
CA THR A 6 14.01 21.78 -8.17
C THR A 6 14.83 20.58 -8.64
N PRO A 7 14.83 19.47 -7.90
CA PRO A 7 15.65 18.31 -8.23
C PRO A 7 15.32 17.83 -9.64
N ARG A 8 16.37 17.54 -10.42
CA ARG A 8 16.20 17.15 -11.83
C ARG A 8 15.33 15.90 -11.95
N PRO A 9 14.35 15.86 -12.87
CA PRO A 9 13.54 14.67 -13.07
C PRO A 9 14.38 13.46 -13.52
N PHE A 10 14.12 12.31 -12.90
CA PHE A 10 14.74 11.04 -13.24
C PHE A 10 14.23 10.50 -14.57
N THR A 11 15.09 9.75 -15.24
CA THR A 11 14.68 8.86 -16.34
C THR A 11 14.26 7.50 -15.76
N PRO A 12 13.49 6.69 -16.50
CA PRO A 12 13.08 5.38 -16.02
C PRO A 12 14.28 4.48 -15.74
N ASP A 13 15.36 4.64 -16.52
CA ASP A 13 16.59 3.87 -16.40
C ASP A 13 17.38 4.25 -15.15
N SER A 14 17.56 5.56 -14.92
CA SER A 14 18.23 6.06 -13.72
C SER A 14 17.48 5.73 -12.43
N LEU A 15 16.14 5.80 -12.45
CA LEU A 15 15.32 5.46 -11.29
C LEU A 15 15.34 3.95 -11.04
N ALA A 16 15.29 3.15 -12.10
CA ALA A 16 15.38 1.69 -12.02
C ALA A 16 16.71 1.23 -11.40
N ALA A 17 17.83 1.83 -11.80
CA ALA A 17 19.14 1.56 -11.19
C ALA A 17 19.18 1.91 -9.69
N ARG A 18 18.51 2.98 -9.26
CA ARG A 18 18.41 3.36 -7.84
C ARG A 18 17.57 2.37 -7.03
N TRP A 19 16.49 1.85 -7.61
CA TRP A 19 15.58 0.91 -6.94
C TRP A 19 15.95 -0.57 -7.15
N ASP A 20 17.07 -0.85 -7.81
CA ASP A 20 17.51 -2.20 -8.19
C ASP A 20 16.41 -3.00 -8.94
N CYS A 21 15.67 -2.32 -9.83
CA CYS A 21 14.61 -2.94 -10.62
C CYS A 21 14.80 -2.71 -12.12
N SER A 22 13.93 -3.30 -12.95
CA SER A 22 13.97 -3.06 -14.40
C SER A 22 13.33 -1.72 -14.76
N ALA A 23 13.90 -1.01 -15.74
CA ALA A 23 13.30 0.18 -16.33
C ALA A 23 11.89 -0.08 -16.90
N GLU A 24 11.59 -1.31 -17.31
CA GLU A 24 10.23 -1.69 -17.71
C GLU A 24 9.25 -1.63 -16.54
N THR A 25 9.65 -2.06 -15.35
CA THR A 25 8.84 -1.96 -14.13
C THR A 25 8.47 -0.50 -13.86
N VAL A 26 9.46 0.40 -13.92
CA VAL A 26 9.21 1.84 -13.75
C VAL A 26 8.25 2.38 -14.80
N ARG A 27 8.39 1.98 -16.08
CA ARG A 27 7.47 2.38 -17.16
C ARG A 27 6.06 1.86 -16.90
N GLN A 28 5.91 0.63 -16.42
CA GLN A 28 4.61 0.05 -16.07
C GLN A 28 3.95 0.80 -14.90
N LEU A 29 4.70 1.16 -13.86
CA LEU A 29 4.17 1.94 -12.73
C LEU A 29 3.62 3.30 -13.18
N VAL A 30 4.33 3.98 -14.09
CA VAL A 30 3.83 5.24 -14.68
C VAL A 30 2.61 5.01 -15.56
N HIS A 31 2.58 3.91 -16.32
CA HIS A 31 1.44 3.56 -17.17
C HIS A 31 0.18 3.23 -16.35
N ARG A 32 0.33 2.50 -15.25
CA ARG A 32 -0.72 2.15 -14.28
C ARG A 32 -1.15 3.33 -13.41
N ARG A 33 -0.49 4.49 -13.54
CA ARG A 33 -0.71 5.70 -12.73
C ARG A 33 -0.38 5.52 -11.24
N GLU A 34 0.36 4.48 -10.88
CA GLU A 34 0.86 4.27 -9.51
C GLU A 34 2.04 5.20 -9.21
N LEU A 35 2.82 5.57 -10.24
CA LEU A 35 3.91 6.53 -10.14
C LEU A 35 3.62 7.77 -11.00
N ARG A 36 3.72 8.97 -10.40
CA ARG A 36 3.54 10.22 -11.14
C ARG A 36 4.72 10.43 -12.08
N GLY A 37 4.41 10.66 -13.36
CA GLY A 37 5.41 10.94 -14.37
C GLY A 37 4.79 11.63 -15.58
N PHE A 38 5.62 12.33 -16.35
CA PHE A 38 5.22 13.01 -17.57
C PHE A 38 6.04 12.54 -18.77
N ARG A 39 5.45 12.63 -19.96
CA ARG A 39 6.11 12.22 -21.21
C ARG A 39 6.69 13.42 -21.92
N VAL A 40 7.92 13.29 -22.39
CA VAL A 40 8.62 14.23 -23.26
C VAL A 40 8.96 13.49 -24.55
N GLY A 41 8.08 13.65 -25.55
CA GLY A 41 8.12 12.83 -26.77
C GLY A 41 7.97 11.34 -26.45
N ARG A 42 9.03 10.56 -26.72
CA ARG A 42 9.09 9.11 -26.44
C ARG A 42 9.62 8.79 -25.04
N MET A 43 10.20 9.75 -24.35
CA MET A 43 10.84 9.54 -23.05
C MET A 43 9.86 9.84 -21.92
N ILE A 44 9.90 9.04 -20.85
CA ILE A 44 9.17 9.32 -19.60
C ILE A 44 10.12 10.01 -18.64
N ARG A 45 9.63 11.00 -17.90
CA ARG A 45 10.35 11.70 -16.85
C ARG A 45 9.57 11.56 -15.54
N ILE A 46 10.28 11.21 -14.47
CA ILE A 46 9.73 11.04 -13.13
C ILE A 46 10.28 12.18 -12.26
N PRO A 47 9.45 13.11 -11.77
CA PRO A 47 9.92 14.13 -10.84
C PRO A 47 10.42 13.48 -9.55
N ALA A 48 11.48 14.02 -8.94
CA ALA A 48 12.09 13.41 -7.77
C ALA A 48 11.12 13.29 -6.58
N ASP A 49 10.28 14.30 -6.38
CA ASP A 49 9.18 14.28 -5.40
C ASP A 49 8.29 13.03 -5.55
N ALA A 50 7.92 12.68 -6.78
CA ALA A 50 7.05 11.53 -7.02
C ALA A 50 7.72 10.19 -6.74
N ALA A 51 9.04 10.09 -6.97
CA ALA A 51 9.80 8.90 -6.63
C ALA A 51 9.88 8.72 -5.10
N GLU A 52 10.21 9.78 -4.38
CA GLU A 52 10.31 9.79 -2.91
C GLU A 52 8.95 9.48 -2.25
N GLU A 53 7.87 10.06 -2.77
CA GLU A 53 6.50 9.78 -2.30
C GLU A 53 6.13 8.30 -2.47
N TYR A 54 6.53 7.69 -3.59
CA TYR A 54 6.28 6.27 -3.85
C TYR A 54 7.12 5.38 -2.90
N GLU A 55 8.39 5.72 -2.66
CA GLU A 55 9.25 5.05 -1.68
C GLU A 55 8.66 5.11 -0.26
N CYS A 56 8.10 6.26 0.13
CA CYS A 56 7.41 6.44 1.42
C CYS A 56 6.14 5.60 1.56
N GLN A 57 5.29 5.58 0.52
CA GLN A 57 4.02 4.84 0.53
C GLN A 57 4.22 3.33 0.54
N THR A 58 5.15 2.83 -0.30
CA THR A 58 5.45 1.39 -0.38
C THR A 58 6.08 0.87 0.90
N SER A 59 6.92 1.67 1.57
CA SER A 59 7.54 1.29 2.85
C SER A 59 6.53 1.17 4.01
N GLN A 60 5.43 1.91 4.00
CA GLN A 60 4.39 1.81 5.04
C GLN A 60 3.48 0.59 4.89
N SER A 61 3.39 0.01 3.69
CA SER A 61 2.38 -1.02 3.40
C SER A 61 2.81 -2.45 3.78
N ASP A 62 4.06 -2.68 4.17
CA ASP A 62 4.57 -4.01 4.57
C ASP A 62 4.64 -4.22 6.10
N ALA A 63 4.49 -3.16 6.90
CA ALA A 63 4.68 -3.21 8.36
C ALA A 63 3.39 -2.89 9.14
N CYS A 64 2.30 -3.63 8.92
CA CYS A 64 1.10 -3.57 9.78
C CYS A 64 0.40 -4.93 9.91
N ALA A 65 1.08 -5.91 10.52
CA ALA A 65 0.44 -7.12 11.02
C ALA A 65 0.99 -7.52 12.39
N ALA A 66 0.68 -6.74 13.43
CA ALA A 66 0.76 -7.20 14.82
C ALA A 66 -0.11 -6.31 15.74
N ALA A 67 -1.43 -6.44 15.66
CA ALA A 67 -2.28 -6.12 16.80
C ALA A 67 -2.14 -7.25 17.83
N SER A 68 -1.09 -7.23 18.65
CA SER A 68 -1.03 -8.09 19.83
C SER A 68 -1.91 -7.47 20.92
N ALA A 69 -3.09 -8.04 21.11
CA ALA A 69 -3.94 -7.78 22.25
C ALA A 69 -3.18 -8.13 23.55
N SER A 70 -2.95 -7.15 24.42
CA SER A 70 -2.47 -7.42 25.78
C SER A 70 -3.66 -7.71 26.68
N THR A 71 -3.83 -8.98 27.01
CA THR A 71 -4.79 -9.50 28.00
C THR A 71 -4.30 -9.18 29.43
N GLY A 72 -5.20 -8.64 30.26
CA GLY A 72 -5.08 -8.53 31.72
C GLY A 72 -5.16 -7.07 32.20
N GLN A 73 -5.89 -6.68 33.25
CA GLN A 73 -6.53 -7.42 34.33
C GLN A 73 -7.64 -6.53 34.95
N ILE A 74 -8.58 -7.21 35.60
CA ILE A 74 -9.84 -6.76 36.20
C ILE A 74 -9.62 -5.68 37.29
N LEU A 75 -10.32 -4.55 37.22
CA LEU A 75 -10.94 -3.96 38.41
C LEU A 75 -12.23 -3.20 38.07
N ARG A 76 -13.27 -3.55 38.82
CA ARG A 76 -14.64 -3.06 38.76
C ARG A 76 -14.73 -1.54 38.90
N ARG A 77 -15.51 -0.88 38.03
CA ARG A 77 -16.49 0.13 38.47
C ARG A 77 -17.62 0.26 37.46
N GLU A 78 -18.82 0.26 38.02
CA GLU A 78 -20.13 0.21 37.38
C GLU A 78 -20.42 1.47 36.56
N SER A 79 -20.95 1.31 35.35
CA SER A 79 -22.05 2.13 34.81
C SER A 79 -22.55 1.49 33.53
N GLU A 80 -23.83 1.16 33.55
CA GLU A 80 -24.57 0.40 32.56
C GLU A 80 -24.65 1.15 31.23
N SER A 81 -24.28 0.49 30.15
CA SER A 81 -24.69 0.89 28.81
C SER A 81 -24.86 -0.39 28.00
N VAL A 82 -26.12 -0.78 27.87
CA VAL A 82 -26.60 -1.96 27.17
C VAL A 82 -26.27 -1.83 25.68
N ILE A 83 -25.16 -2.42 25.24
CA ILE A 83 -24.85 -2.52 23.81
C ILE A 83 -25.51 -3.81 23.31
N SER A 84 -26.72 -3.70 22.77
CA SER A 84 -27.41 -4.82 22.13
C SER A 84 -26.71 -5.18 20.82
N LEU A 85 -25.81 -6.17 20.86
CA LEU A 85 -25.18 -6.73 19.66
C LEU A 85 -26.15 -7.70 18.97
N ARG A 86 -26.78 -7.26 17.88
CA ARG A 86 -27.56 -8.13 17.00
C ARG A 86 -26.56 -8.95 16.17
N HIS A 87 -26.36 -10.23 16.51
CA HIS A 87 -25.51 -11.12 15.72
C HIS A 87 -26.14 -11.36 14.33
N ALA A 88 -25.38 -11.12 13.26
CA ALA A 88 -25.73 -11.59 11.92
C ALA A 88 -25.57 -13.12 11.86
N PRO A 89 -26.49 -13.87 11.22
CA PRO A 89 -26.39 -15.33 11.18
C PRO A 89 -25.23 -15.82 10.31
N GLU A 90 -24.55 -16.85 10.81
CA GLU A 90 -23.39 -17.47 10.17
C GLU A 90 -23.75 -18.12 8.82
N ARG A 91 -22.88 -17.90 7.82
CA ARG A 91 -22.92 -18.59 6.53
C ARG A 91 -22.53 -20.06 6.72
N ARG A 92 -23.51 -20.97 6.59
CA ARG A 92 -23.24 -22.41 6.48
C ARG A 92 -22.47 -22.71 5.18
N GLN A 93 -21.30 -23.35 5.31
CA GLN A 93 -20.60 -23.96 4.19
C GLN A 93 -21.35 -25.21 3.71
N ARG A 94 -21.53 -25.35 2.39
CA ARG A 94 -22.12 -26.54 1.77
C ARG A 94 -21.09 -27.69 1.76
N PRO A 95 -21.45 -28.92 2.16
CA PRO A 95 -20.57 -30.07 1.99
C PRO A 95 -20.41 -30.43 0.51
N LYS A 96 -19.19 -30.84 0.15
CA LYS A 96 -18.83 -31.35 -1.18
C LYS A 96 -19.37 -32.77 -1.33
N ALA A 97 -20.13 -33.05 -2.38
CA ALA A 97 -20.52 -34.41 -2.74
C ALA A 97 -19.31 -35.13 -3.34
N ALA A 98 -18.91 -36.23 -2.70
CA ALA A 98 -18.06 -37.24 -3.32
C ALA A 98 -18.93 -38.11 -4.23
N THR A 99 -18.51 -38.31 -5.47
CA THR A 99 -19.08 -39.32 -6.36
C THR A 99 -17.94 -40.25 -6.76
N ASP A 100 -18.02 -41.45 -6.21
CA ASP A 100 -17.20 -42.63 -6.52
C ASP A 100 -17.98 -43.48 -7.53
N THR A 101 -17.38 -43.74 -8.69
CA THR A 101 -17.63 -44.87 -9.60
C THR A 101 -16.47 -44.95 -10.57
#